data_AF-A0A832RA45-F1
#
_entry.id   AF-A0A832RA45-F1
#
_cell.length_a   1.000
_cell.length_b   1.000
_cell.length_c   1.000
_cell.angle_alpha   90.00
_cell.angle_beta   90.00
_cell.angle_gamma   90.00
#
_symmetry.space_group_name_H-M   'P 1'
#
loop_
_entity.id
_entity.type
_entity.pdbx_description
1 polymer ?
#
loop_
_entity_poly.entity_id
_entity_poly.type
_entity_poly.pdbx_seq_one_letter_code
_entity_poly.pdbx_strand_id
1 'polypeptide(L)'
;MDLWPLLAYSVIVLVLIVGLLAVSALLGQKRKDHATHDVYESGQLSVGSANLRIDVPFYRTAILFIIFDLEVAFLFGWAISIREVGWLGFVEVLIFITILLAGLLYLWRSGALEWRTKRQQNDLAALKGEGGVVNVGREQSVAAQETHAHQTHDTGHTGAAH
;
A
#
# COMPACT_ATOMS: atom_id res chain seq x y z
N MET A 1 -2.50 36.56 19.86
CA MET A 1 -1.64 35.61 19.13
C MET A 1 -1.52 36.12 17.71
N ASP A 2 -0.36 36.63 17.33
CA ASP A 2 -0.16 37.12 15.97
C ASP A 2 -0.02 35.91 15.03
N LEU A 3 -1.06 35.66 14.23
CA LEU A 3 -1.10 34.55 13.26
C LEU A 3 -0.40 34.90 11.95
N TRP A 4 -0.01 36.17 11.78
CA TRP A 4 0.65 36.69 10.59
C TRP A 4 1.94 35.94 10.23
N PRO A 5 2.85 35.62 11.17
CA PRO A 5 4.07 34.85 10.86
C PRO A 5 3.76 33.43 10.39
N LEU A 6 2.72 32.80 10.92
CA LEU A 6 2.31 31.44 10.56
C LEU A 6 1.72 31.40 9.14
N LEU A 7 0.87 32.39 8.81
CA LEU A 7 0.38 32.58 7.45
C LEU A 7 1.52 32.83 6.46
N ALA A 8 2.42 33.77 6.78
CA ALA A 8 3.57 34.08 5.93
C ALA A 8 4.45 32.85 5.68
N TYR A 9 4.76 32.08 6.72
CA TYR A 9 5.54 30.84 6.60
C TYR A 9 4.83 29.81 5.70
N SER A 10 3.54 29.56 5.92
CA SER A 10 2.77 28.60 5.10
C SER A 10 2.75 28.97 3.62
N VAL A 11 2.61 30.27 3.32
CA VAL A 11 2.60 30.79 1.95
C VAL A 11 3.98 30.65 1.31
N ILE A 12 5.05 30.98 2.02
CA ILE A 12 6.42 30.83 1.52
C ILE A 12 6.71 29.36 1.19
N VAL A 13 6.33 28.43 2.08
CA VAL A 13 6.50 26.98 1.84
C VAL A 13 5.71 26.53 0.62
N LEU A 14 4.45 26.97 0.48
CA LEU A 14 3.62 26.63 -0.67
C LEU A 14 4.23 27.15 -1.98
N VAL A 15 4.67 28.41 -1.99
CA VAL A 15 5.32 29.04 -3.14
C VAL A 15 6.62 28.33 -3.49
N LEU A 16 7.40 27.91 -2.49
CA LEU A 16 8.62 27.14 -2.69
C LEU A 16 8.31 25.80 -3.36
N ILE A 17 7.34 25.03 -2.85
CA ILE A 17 6.94 23.73 -3.44
C ILE A 17 6.47 23.91 -4.89
N VAL A 18 5.57 24.87 -5.13
CA VAL A 18 5.06 25.16 -6.48
C VAL A 18 6.19 25.63 -7.40
N GLY A 19 7.10 26.47 -6.90
CA GLY A 19 8.27 26.95 -7.63
C GLY A 19 9.21 25.81 -8.01
N LEU A 20 9.50 24.89 -7.10
CA LEU A 20 10.30 23.69 -7.38
C LEU A 20 9.63 22.80 -8.43
N LEU A 21 8.32 22.57 -8.31
CA LEU A 21 7.56 21.81 -9.31
C LEU A 21 7.57 22.50 -10.68
N ALA A 22 7.43 23.83 -10.71
CA ALA A 22 7.47 24.62 -11.94
C ALA A 22 8.86 24.58 -12.60
N VAL A 23 9.94 24.77 -11.83
CA VAL A 23 11.31 24.63 -12.31
C VAL A 23 11.58 23.22 -12.80
N SER A 24 11.15 22.19 -12.05
CA SER A 24 11.25 20.79 -12.47
C SER A 24 10.48 20.52 -13.76
N ALA A 25 9.30 21.10 -13.95
CA ALA A 25 8.52 20.97 -15.17
C ALA A 25 9.09 21.77 -16.36
N LEU A 26 9.81 22.86 -16.10
CA LEU A 26 10.46 23.70 -17.13
C LEU A 26 11.83 23.15 -17.56
N LEU A 27 12.65 22.69 -16.60
CA LEU A 27 13.95 22.06 -16.84
C LEU A 27 13.82 20.58 -17.21
N GLY A 28 12.72 19.94 -16.83
CA GLY A 28 12.38 18.59 -17.23
C GLY A 28 12.16 18.54 -18.73
N GLN A 29 13.15 18.01 -19.46
CA GLN A 29 13.08 17.82 -20.89
C GLN A 29 11.87 16.93 -21.19
N LYS A 30 10.82 17.51 -21.80
CA LYS A 30 9.60 16.81 -22.23
C LYS A 30 9.94 15.79 -23.32
N ARG A 31 10.56 14.67 -22.96
CA ARG A 31 10.68 13.52 -23.86
C ARG A 31 9.34 12.79 -23.82
N LYS A 32 8.44 13.21 -24.71
CA LYS A 32 7.23 12.45 -25.06
C LYS A 32 7.66 11.25 -25.89
N ASP A 33 8.23 10.24 -25.26
CA ASP A 33 8.30 8.92 -25.87
C ASP A 33 6.91 8.30 -25.75
N HIS A 34 6.24 8.11 -26.88
CA HIS A 34 4.91 7.50 -26.95
C HIS A 34 4.87 6.06 -26.42
N ALA A 35 6.04 5.43 -26.20
CA ALA A 35 6.17 4.10 -25.59
C ALA A 35 6.14 4.09 -24.05
N THR A 36 6.13 5.25 -23.36
CA THR A 36 6.16 5.33 -21.88
C THR A 36 4.81 5.70 -21.26
N HIS A 37 3.72 5.55 -22.01
CA HIS A 37 2.35 5.72 -21.52
C HIS A 37 1.62 4.40 -21.29
N ASP A 38 2.27 3.27 -21.58
CA ASP A 38 1.72 1.97 -21.25
C ASP A 38 1.86 1.73 -19.74
N VAL A 39 0.72 1.47 -19.12
CA VAL A 39 0.63 1.08 -17.71
C VAL A 39 1.22 -0.31 -17.60
N TYR A 40 2.46 -0.39 -17.12
CA TYR A 40 3.17 -1.62 -16.78
C TYR A 40 3.35 -2.60 -17.97
N GLU A 41 4.60 -2.80 -18.41
CA GLU A 41 5.01 -3.81 -19.41
C GLU A 41 4.80 -5.28 -18.93
N SER A 42 4.02 -5.50 -17.87
CA SER A 42 3.73 -6.78 -17.25
C SER A 42 2.25 -7.15 -17.43
N GLY A 43 1.80 -7.27 -18.68
CA GLY A 43 0.74 -8.21 -19.09
C GLY A 43 -0.58 -8.25 -18.32
N GLN A 44 -1.05 -7.15 -17.73
CA GLN A 44 -2.40 -7.09 -17.16
C GLN A 44 -3.20 -5.97 -17.83
N LEU A 45 -3.69 -6.26 -19.03
CA LEU A 45 -4.91 -5.59 -19.52
C LEU A 45 -5.95 -5.78 -18.42
N SER A 46 -6.50 -4.69 -17.87
CA SER A 46 -7.61 -4.74 -16.93
C SER A 46 -8.87 -5.22 -17.65
N VAL A 47 -8.89 -6.48 -18.10
CA VAL A 47 -10.07 -7.19 -18.62
C VAL A 47 -10.89 -7.70 -17.44
N GLY A 48 -11.44 -6.75 -16.71
CA GLY A 48 -12.32 -7.01 -15.60
C GLY A 48 -13.09 -5.74 -15.34
N SER A 49 -14.42 -5.82 -15.42
CA SER A 49 -15.34 -4.75 -15.08
C SER A 49 -14.82 -3.94 -13.89
N ALA A 50 -14.87 -2.60 -13.97
CA ALA A 50 -14.45 -1.63 -12.94
C ALA A 50 -15.11 -1.81 -11.55
N ASN A 51 -15.87 -2.89 -11.36
CA ASN A 51 -16.46 -3.39 -10.14
C ASN A 51 -15.66 -4.57 -9.57
N LEU A 52 -14.34 -4.45 -9.46
CA LEU A 52 -13.57 -5.36 -8.62
C LEU A 52 -13.89 -5.00 -7.17
N ARG A 53 -14.73 -5.80 -6.51
CA ARG A 53 -14.97 -5.71 -5.07
C ARG A 53 -13.71 -6.18 -4.35
N ILE A 54 -12.79 -5.25 -4.14
CA ILE A 54 -11.67 -5.46 -3.22
C ILE A 54 -12.29 -5.45 -1.82
N ASP A 55 -12.33 -6.60 -1.16
CA ASP A 55 -12.57 -6.62 0.29
C ASP A 55 -11.47 -5.77 0.92
N VAL A 56 -11.85 -4.65 1.55
CA VAL A 56 -10.89 -3.68 2.11
C VAL A 56 -10.68 -4.06 3.59
N PRO A 57 -9.69 -4.92 3.94
CA PRO A 57 -9.46 -5.28 5.34
C PRO A 57 -9.10 -4.07 6.22
N PHE A 58 -8.69 -2.96 5.60
CA PHE A 58 -8.27 -1.72 6.24
C PHE A 58 -9.40 -0.93 6.92
N TYR A 59 -10.68 -1.24 6.65
CA TYR A 59 -11.79 -0.46 7.22
C TYR A 59 -11.82 -0.52 8.76
N ARG A 60 -11.42 -1.66 9.34
CA ARG A 60 -11.39 -1.86 10.80
C ARG A 60 -10.36 -0.95 11.49
N THR A 61 -9.19 -0.81 10.89
CA THR A 61 -8.16 0.12 11.38
C THR A 61 -8.56 1.57 11.13
N ALA A 62 -9.19 1.87 9.99
CA ALA A 62 -9.62 3.23 9.65
C ALA A 62 -10.68 3.77 10.63
N ILE A 63 -11.70 2.98 10.95
CA ILE A 63 -12.72 3.41 11.92
C ILE A 63 -12.15 3.52 13.34
N LEU A 64 -11.24 2.63 13.73
CA LEU A 64 -10.54 2.75 15.02
C LEU A 64 -9.70 4.03 15.07
N PHE A 65 -8.96 4.35 14.00
CA PHE A 65 -8.16 5.57 13.91
C PHE A 65 -9.02 6.83 14.09
N ILE A 66 -10.21 6.89 13.47
CA ILE A 66 -11.14 8.02 13.64
C ILE A 66 -11.58 8.15 15.10
N ILE A 67 -11.93 7.05 15.76
CA ILE A 67 -12.38 7.06 17.16
C ILE A 67 -11.21 7.45 18.09
N PHE A 68 -10.01 6.92 17.87
CA PHE A 68 -8.82 7.25 18.65
C PHE A 68 -8.38 8.71 18.47
N ASP A 69 -8.44 9.25 17.26
CA ASP A 69 -8.13 10.67 16.98
C ASP A 69 -9.11 11.61 17.71
N LEU A 70 -10.40 11.26 17.68
CA LEU A 70 -11.45 11.96 18.41
C LEU A 70 -11.25 11.90 19.93
N GLU A 71 -10.78 10.78 20.45
CA GLU A 71 -10.43 10.66 21.87
C GLU A 71 -9.31 11.60 22.29
N VAL A 72 -8.25 11.69 21.50
CA VAL A 72 -7.14 12.61 21.79
C VAL A 72 -7.64 14.06 21.84
N ALA A 73 -8.58 14.43 20.96
CA ALA A 73 -9.21 15.74 21.00
C ALA A 73 -9.97 15.98 22.32
N PHE A 74 -10.68 14.98 22.85
CA PHE A 74 -11.35 15.08 24.16
C PHE A 74 -10.35 15.14 25.33
N LEU A 75 -9.28 14.34 25.29
CA LEU A 75 -8.20 14.40 26.28
C LEU A 75 -7.53 15.77 26.29
N PHE A 76 -7.36 16.39 25.12
CA PHE A 76 -6.82 17.74 25.01
C PHE A 76 -7.78 18.78 25.60
N GLY A 77 -9.08 18.67 25.33
CA GLY A 77 -10.11 19.51 25.93
C GLY A 77 -10.11 19.43 27.46
N TRP A 78 -10.05 18.20 28.01
CA TRP A 78 -9.91 17.98 29.45
C TRP A 78 -8.57 18.48 30.00
N ALA A 79 -7.47 18.31 29.28
CA ALA A 79 -6.15 18.75 29.72
C ALA A 79 -6.08 20.28 29.91
N ILE A 80 -6.84 21.03 29.10
CA ILE A 80 -6.98 22.49 29.26
C ILE A 80 -7.72 22.84 30.57
N SER A 81 -8.73 22.06 30.96
CA SER A 81 -9.58 22.33 32.13
C SER A 81 -9.23 21.51 33.39
N ILE A 82 -8.08 20.83 33.40
CA ILE A 82 -7.69 19.88 34.46
C ILE A 82 -7.77 20.46 35.89
N ARG A 83 -7.58 21.78 36.04
CA ARG A 83 -7.64 22.48 37.32
C ARG A 83 -9.07 22.64 37.85
N GLU A 84 -10.07 22.74 36.98
CA GLU A 84 -11.46 22.93 37.39
C GLU A 84 -12.18 21.60 37.67
N VAL A 85 -11.88 20.55 36.91
CA VAL A 85 -12.57 19.25 37.00
C VAL A 85 -12.08 18.35 38.14
N GLY A 86 -10.84 18.55 38.61
CA GLY A 86 -10.27 17.82 39.75
C GLY A 86 -10.32 16.29 39.60
N TRP A 87 -10.58 15.59 40.71
CA TRP A 87 -10.57 14.12 40.77
C TRP A 87 -11.64 13.46 39.91
N LEU A 88 -12.80 14.12 39.74
CA LEU A 88 -13.89 13.58 38.92
C LEU A 88 -13.48 13.49 37.44
N GLY A 89 -12.85 14.53 36.90
CA GLY A 89 -12.36 14.49 35.52
C GLY A 89 -11.23 13.48 35.32
N PHE A 90 -10.40 13.24 36.34
CA PHE A 90 -9.37 12.20 36.27
C PHE A 90 -10.00 10.79 36.12
N VAL A 91 -11.05 10.49 36.88
CA VAL A 91 -11.77 9.21 36.77
C VAL A 91 -12.44 9.09 35.40
N GLU A 92 -13.02 10.18 34.89
CA GLU A 92 -13.66 10.22 33.58
C GLU A 92 -12.66 9.90 32.45
N VAL A 93 -11.49 10.53 32.46
CA VAL A 93 -10.40 10.25 31.51
C VAL A 93 -9.89 8.82 31.63
N LEU A 94 -9.75 8.30 32.84
CA LEU A 94 -9.30 6.94 33.07
C LEU A 94 -10.28 5.91 32.47
N ILE A 95 -11.58 6.14 32.64
CA ILE A 95 -12.63 5.30 32.05
C ILE A 95 -12.59 5.39 30.52
N PHE A 96 -12.46 6.60 29.98
CA PHE A 96 -12.41 6.86 28.54
C PHE A 96 -11.26 6.08 27.87
N ILE A 97 -10.04 6.22 28.40
CA ILE A 97 -8.86 5.49 27.93
C ILE A 97 -9.05 3.98 28.06
N THR A 98 -9.67 3.50 29.14
CA THR A 98 -9.88 2.05 29.36
C THR A 98 -10.82 1.46 28.31
N ILE A 99 -11.88 2.18 27.92
CA ILE A 99 -12.82 1.74 26.89
C ILE A 99 -12.11 1.63 25.54
N LEU A 100 -11.31 2.62 25.16
CA LEU A 100 -10.51 2.54 23.93
C LEU A 100 -9.49 1.41 23.96
N LEU A 101 -8.79 1.25 25.07
CA LEU A 101 -7.81 0.19 25.22
C LEU A 101 -8.49 -1.19 25.08
N ALA A 102 -9.68 -1.36 25.64
CA ALA A 102 -10.48 -2.57 25.46
C ALA A 102 -10.88 -2.78 23.99
N GLY A 103 -11.31 -1.72 23.29
CA GLY A 103 -11.60 -1.76 21.85
C GLY A 103 -10.39 -2.15 21.01
N LEU A 104 -9.22 -1.57 21.29
CA LEU A 104 -7.95 -1.87 20.63
C LEU A 104 -7.50 -3.31 20.90
N LEU A 105 -7.54 -3.76 22.16
CA LEU A 105 -7.22 -5.13 22.54
C LEU A 105 -8.16 -6.14 21.87
N TYR A 106 -9.46 -5.83 21.77
CA TYR A 106 -10.42 -6.66 21.07
C TYR A 106 -10.07 -6.80 19.59
N LEU A 107 -9.80 -5.68 18.91
CA LEU A 107 -9.45 -5.67 17.50
C LEU A 107 -8.12 -6.37 17.20
N TRP A 108 -7.14 -6.22 18.10
CA TRP A 108 -5.86 -6.92 18.04
C TRP A 108 -6.05 -8.43 18.19
N ARG A 109 -6.82 -8.88 19.19
CA ARG A 109 -7.16 -10.30 19.35
C ARG A 109 -7.95 -10.87 18.17
N SER A 110 -8.76 -10.06 17.51
CA SER A 110 -9.57 -10.47 16.35
C SER A 110 -8.73 -10.68 15.07
N GLY A 111 -7.42 -10.41 15.11
CA GLY A 111 -6.55 -10.54 13.94
C GLY A 111 -6.91 -9.56 12.84
N ALA A 112 -7.60 -8.46 13.18
CA ALA A 112 -8.01 -7.45 12.20
C ALA A 112 -6.84 -6.69 11.57
N LEU A 113 -5.67 -6.75 12.22
CA LEU A 113 -4.40 -6.23 11.72
C LEU A 113 -3.67 -7.22 10.76
N GLU A 114 -4.12 -8.46 10.64
CA GLU A 114 -3.46 -9.47 9.81
C GLU A 114 -3.69 -9.15 8.33
N TRP A 115 -2.63 -8.69 7.66
CA TRP A 115 -2.64 -8.24 6.27
C TRP A 115 -2.59 -9.38 5.23
N ARG A 116 -2.47 -10.64 5.67
CA ARG A 116 -2.37 -11.80 4.77
C ARG A 116 -3.76 -12.25 4.32
N THR A 117 -4.08 -12.01 3.05
CA THR A 117 -5.30 -12.52 2.41
C THR A 117 -5.34 -14.05 2.49
N LYS A 118 -6.51 -14.64 2.82
CA LYS A 118 -6.70 -16.11 2.89
C LYS A 118 -6.17 -16.84 1.64
N ARG A 119 -6.27 -16.21 0.46
CA ARG A 119 -5.76 -16.72 -0.82
C ARG A 119 -4.24 -16.91 -0.80
N GLN A 120 -3.49 -15.90 -0.37
CA GLN A 120 -2.03 -15.98 -0.22
C GLN A 120 -1.62 -17.07 0.77
N GLN A 121 -2.40 -17.28 1.83
CA GLN A 121 -2.12 -18.34 2.79
C GLN A 121 -2.26 -19.73 2.17
N ASN A 122 -3.32 -19.94 1.38
CA ASN A 122 -3.57 -21.20 0.68
C ASN A 122 -2.55 -21.45 -0.44
N ASP A 123 -2.17 -20.41 -1.19
CA ASP A 123 -1.18 -20.53 -2.25
C ASP A 123 0.20 -20.85 -1.67
N LEU A 124 0.60 -20.21 -0.55
CA LEU A 124 1.82 -20.56 0.17
C LEU A 124 1.77 -21.97 0.78
N ALA A 125 0.61 -22.43 1.23
CA ALA A 125 0.43 -23.79 1.71
C ALA A 125 0.52 -24.83 0.57
N ALA A 126 0.02 -24.49 -0.62
CA ALA A 126 0.10 -25.33 -1.82
C ALA A 126 1.52 -25.38 -2.40
N LEU A 127 2.29 -24.29 -2.29
CA LEU A 127 3.70 -24.22 -2.71
C LEU A 127 4.65 -24.90 -1.73
N LYS A 128 4.23 -25.07 -0.47
CA LYS A 128 4.99 -25.77 0.57
C LYS A 128 4.69 -27.27 0.48
N GLY A 129 5.40 -27.97 -0.41
CA GLY A 129 5.31 -29.43 -0.53
C GLY A 129 5.71 -30.18 0.75
N GLU A 130 5.44 -31.48 0.82
CA GLU A 130 5.51 -32.36 2.01
C GLU A 130 6.85 -32.38 2.80
N GLY A 131 7.89 -31.71 2.30
CA GLY A 131 9.19 -31.55 2.99
C GLY A 131 9.67 -30.11 3.16
N GLY A 132 8.84 -29.09 2.91
CA GLY A 132 9.25 -27.68 2.93
C GLY A 132 10.05 -27.22 1.71
N VAL A 133 10.10 -28.03 0.65
CA VAL A 133 10.73 -27.69 -0.63
C VAL A 133 9.75 -26.90 -1.50
N VAL A 134 10.11 -25.66 -1.84
CA VAL A 134 9.37 -24.85 -2.83
C VAL A 134 9.87 -25.29 -4.21
N ASN A 135 9.04 -25.93 -5.02
CA ASN A 135 9.37 -26.28 -6.42
C ASN A 135 9.30 -25.02 -7.29
N VAL A 136 10.27 -24.11 -7.14
CA VAL A 136 10.47 -23.01 -8.08
C VAL A 136 11.18 -23.58 -9.30
N GLY A 137 10.47 -23.76 -10.41
CA GLY A 137 11.15 -23.88 -11.72
C GLY A 137 10.98 -25.17 -12.52
N ARG A 138 9.95 -25.99 -12.28
CA ARG A 138 9.70 -27.14 -13.19
C ARG A 138 8.97 -26.75 -14.49
N GLU A 139 8.21 -25.65 -14.51
CA GLU A 139 7.51 -25.21 -15.74
C GLU A 139 8.32 -24.22 -16.59
N GLN A 140 9.13 -23.35 -15.96
CA GLN A 140 9.96 -22.38 -16.69
C GLN A 140 11.14 -23.04 -17.44
N SER A 141 11.66 -24.16 -16.93
CA SER A 141 12.72 -24.92 -17.58
C SER A 141 12.23 -25.68 -18.82
N VAL A 142 10.98 -26.15 -18.82
CA VAL A 142 10.40 -26.90 -19.95
C VAL A 142 10.10 -25.97 -21.14
N ALA A 143 9.57 -24.76 -20.89
CA ALA A 143 9.29 -23.78 -21.95
C ALA A 143 10.58 -23.22 -22.62
N ALA A 144 11.64 -23.04 -21.85
CA ALA A 144 12.94 -22.65 -22.39
C ALA A 144 13.59 -23.77 -23.23
N GLN A 145 13.30 -25.03 -22.90
CA GLN A 145 13.89 -26.19 -23.56
C GLN A 145 13.18 -26.55 -24.88
N GLU A 146 11.86 -26.33 -24.99
CA GLU A 146 11.11 -26.52 -26.23
C GLU A 146 11.49 -25.49 -27.31
N THR A 147 11.82 -24.26 -26.91
CA THR A 147 12.23 -23.18 -27.85
C THR A 147 13.60 -23.46 -28.47
N HIS A 148 14.52 -24.12 -27.74
CA HIS A 148 15.84 -24.50 -28.26
C HIS A 148 15.82 -25.75 -29.15
N ALA A 149 14.81 -26.62 -29.04
CA ALA A 149 14.72 -27.84 -29.84
C ALA A 149 14.20 -27.61 -31.28
N HIS A 150 13.51 -26.49 -31.54
CA HIS A 150 12.93 -26.22 -32.86
C HIS A 150 13.89 -25.51 -33.84
N GLN A 151 15.02 -24.97 -33.36
CA GLN A 151 15.93 -24.16 -34.18
C GLN A 151 17.16 -24.92 -34.72
N THR A 152 17.36 -26.18 -34.33
CA THR A 152 18.50 -27.00 -34.78
C THR A 152 18.20 -27.92 -35.97
N HIS A 153 16.99 -27.87 -36.52
CA HIS A 153 16.57 -28.77 -37.62
C HIS A 153 16.48 -28.11 -39.01
N ASP A 154 16.84 -26.83 -39.16
CA ASP A 154 16.68 -26.08 -40.42
C ASP A 154 17.99 -25.49 -40.99
N THR A 155 19.14 -26.08 -40.64
CA THR A 155 20.44 -25.76 -41.23
C THR A 155 21.12 -27.01 -41.78
N GLY A 156 20.48 -27.63 -42.77
CA GLY A 156 21.06 -28.74 -43.51
C GLY A 156 20.37 -28.94 -44.84
N HIS A 157 21.03 -28.50 -45.92
CA HIS A 157 20.75 -28.73 -47.35
C HIS A 157 20.11 -27.58 -48.13
N THR A 158 20.96 -26.67 -48.62
CA THR A 158 20.85 -26.20 -50.01
C THR A 158 22.24 -25.88 -50.56
N GLY A 159 22.89 -26.92 -51.05
CA GLY A 159 24.12 -26.85 -51.82
C GLY A 159 24.18 -28.06 -52.73
N ALA A 160 23.61 -27.94 -53.93
CA ALA A 160 23.98 -28.64 -55.16
C ALA A 160 22.88 -28.49 -56.22
N ALA A 161 23.34 -28.25 -57.45
CA ALA A 161 22.73 -28.62 -58.73
C ALA A 161 21.97 -27.53 -59.52
N HIS A 162 22.59 -27.24 -60.68
CA HIS A 162 22.11 -26.69 -61.96
C HIS A 162 22.10 -25.17 -62.16
#